data_AF-A0A940APN7-F1
#
_entry.id   AF-A0A940APN7-F1
#
_cell.length_a   1.000
_cell.length_b   1.000
_cell.length_c   1.000
_cell.angle_alpha   90.00
_cell.angle_beta   90.00
_cell.angle_gamma   90.00
#
_symmetry.space_group_name_H-M   'P 1'
#
loop_
_entity.id
_entity.type
_entity.pdbx_description
1 polymer ?
#
loop_
_entity_poly.entity_id
_entity_poly.type
_entity_poly.pdbx_seq_one_letter_code
_entity_poly.pdbx_strand_id
1 'polypeptide(L)'
;MRIARLHILERFIEPLIIRIGIFFGGKSLEKCKECKGKMVEAGEHLYLLPVRLSETHEESAEYYIRNVRKIQSTDEIPSGVRACRMFIFECQNCGHKIVSVVDFLRVRENEVLEGGDIYPYEKFKDFF
;
A
#
# COMPACT_ATOMS: atom_id res chain seq x y z
N MET A 1 10.54 -24.31 15.90
CA MET A 1 10.53 -22.93 15.37
C MET A 1 10.79 -22.99 13.87
N ARG A 2 9.73 -23.07 13.05
CA ARG A 2 9.77 -23.00 11.56
C ARG A 2 8.38 -22.61 11.05
N ILE A 3 8.27 -21.31 10.77
CA ILE A 3 7.49 -20.58 9.75
C ILE A 3 6.24 -21.31 9.22
N ALA A 4 5.06 -20.81 9.63
CA ALA A 4 3.77 -21.17 9.05
C ALA A 4 3.60 -20.47 7.70
N ARG A 5 3.56 -21.28 6.64
CA ARG A 5 3.26 -20.88 5.26
C ARG A 5 1.74 -20.79 5.14
N LEU A 6 1.16 -19.59 5.25
CA LEU A 6 -0.26 -19.38 5.04
C LEU A 6 -0.54 -19.33 3.53
N HIS A 7 -1.08 -20.45 3.04
CA HIS A 7 -1.85 -20.51 1.80
C HIS A 7 -3.03 -19.54 1.91
N ILE A 8 -3.05 -18.50 1.08
CA ILE A 8 -4.21 -17.60 0.96
C ILE A 8 -4.92 -17.92 -0.35
N LEU A 9 -6.19 -18.24 -0.17
CA LEU A 9 -7.16 -18.73 -1.14
C LEU A 9 -7.42 -17.73 -2.28
N GLU A 10 -7.42 -18.26 -3.50
CA GLU A 10 -7.95 -17.63 -4.70
C GLU A 10 -9.49 -17.52 -4.67
N ARG A 11 -9.99 -16.53 -5.43
CA ARG A 11 -11.38 -16.31 -5.92
C ARG A 11 -12.27 -15.41 -5.07
N PHE A 12 -12.45 -14.17 -5.53
CA PHE A 12 -13.76 -13.58 -5.87
C PHE A 12 -13.53 -12.30 -6.70
N ILE A 13 -14.24 -12.18 -7.83
CA ILE A 13 -13.99 -11.25 -8.93
C ILE A 13 -14.75 -9.93 -8.70
N GLU A 14 -14.06 -8.92 -8.15
CA GLU A 14 -14.44 -7.49 -8.07
C GLU A 14 -13.11 -6.68 -8.19
N PRO A 15 -13.08 -5.42 -8.69
CA PRO A 15 -11.83 -4.77 -9.11
C PRO A 15 -10.80 -4.79 -7.99
N LEU A 16 -9.73 -5.56 -8.21
CA LEU A 16 -8.75 -6.02 -7.24
C LEU A 16 -8.12 -4.86 -6.44
N ILE A 17 -7.99 -3.69 -7.07
CA ILE A 17 -7.36 -2.48 -6.54
C ILE A 17 -8.10 -1.94 -5.31
N ILE A 18 -9.44 -1.93 -5.32
CA ILE A 18 -10.25 -1.40 -4.21
C ILE A 18 -10.15 -2.30 -2.97
N ARG A 19 -10.05 -3.63 -3.13
CA ARG A 19 -9.93 -4.55 -1.99
C ARG A 19 -8.51 -4.60 -1.42
N ILE A 20 -7.49 -4.48 -2.26
CA ILE A 20 -6.09 -4.51 -1.81
C ILE A 20 -5.84 -3.32 -0.87
N GLY A 21 -6.20 -2.10 -1.26
CA GLY A 21 -6.06 -0.93 -0.38
C GLY A 21 -6.82 -1.05 0.95
N ILE A 22 -7.88 -1.87 1.02
CA ILE A 22 -8.77 -1.99 2.18
C ILE A 22 -8.39 -3.16 3.12
N PHE A 23 -7.59 -4.15 2.68
CA PHE A 23 -7.26 -5.35 3.46
C PHE A 23 -5.74 -5.64 3.47
N PHE A 24 -4.99 -4.95 4.34
CA PHE A 24 -3.63 -5.36 4.71
C PHE A 24 -3.61 -5.95 6.13
N GLY A 25 -3.15 -7.20 6.25
CA GLY A 25 -2.98 -7.88 7.54
C GLY A 25 -4.26 -8.11 8.36
N GLY A 26 -5.43 -8.17 7.72
CA GLY A 26 -6.73 -8.37 8.39
C GLY A 26 -7.37 -7.08 8.95
N LYS A 27 -6.81 -5.90 8.67
CA LYS A 27 -7.40 -4.62 9.06
C LYS A 27 -8.27 -4.08 7.91
N SER A 28 -9.60 -4.10 8.09
CA SER A 28 -10.53 -3.42 7.16
C SER A 28 -10.43 -1.91 7.32
N LEU A 29 -10.14 -1.20 6.22
CA LEU A 29 -10.15 0.26 6.17
C LEU A 29 -11.54 0.86 5.94
N GLU A 30 -12.61 0.07 5.90
CA GLU A 30 -13.95 0.57 5.56
C GLU A 30 -14.50 1.56 6.60
N LYS A 31 -14.03 1.47 7.85
CA LYS A 31 -14.51 2.28 8.98
C LYS A 31 -13.38 3.04 9.66
N CYS A 32 -13.63 4.33 9.89
CA CYS A 32 -12.76 5.20 10.65
C CYS A 32 -12.59 4.68 12.08
N LYS A 33 -11.36 4.69 12.59
CA LYS A 33 -11.07 4.25 13.96
C LYS A 33 -11.66 5.20 15.00
N GLU A 34 -11.66 6.51 14.71
CA GLU A 34 -12.10 7.59 15.59
C GLU A 34 -13.63 7.63 15.74
N CYS A 35 -14.37 7.68 14.63
CA CYS A 35 -15.83 7.91 14.67
C CYS A 35 -16.68 6.78 14.06
N LYS A 36 -16.05 5.68 13.61
CA LYS A 36 -16.71 4.56 12.90
C LYS A 36 -17.41 4.92 11.57
N GLY A 37 -17.24 6.15 11.09
CA GLY A 37 -17.76 6.62 9.81
C GLY A 37 -17.07 5.95 8.62
N LYS A 38 -17.69 6.04 7.44
CA LYS A 38 -17.15 5.46 6.20
C LYS A 38 -15.83 6.13 5.82
N MET A 39 -14.81 5.34 5.52
CA MET A 39 -13.59 5.81 4.87
C MET A 39 -13.75 5.69 3.36
N VAL A 40 -13.21 6.66 2.63
CA VAL A 40 -13.15 6.63 1.17
C VAL A 40 -11.74 6.96 0.72
N GLU A 41 -11.32 6.39 -0.40
CA GLU A 41 -10.06 6.76 -1.04
C GLU A 41 -10.18 8.21 -1.56
N ALA A 42 -9.18 9.02 -1.23
CA ALA A 42 -9.11 10.43 -1.58
C ALA A 42 -7.96 10.73 -2.57
N GLY A 43 -7.02 9.80 -2.74
CA GLY A 43 -5.93 9.93 -3.69
C GLY A 43 -4.99 8.74 -3.68
N GLU A 44 -4.20 8.63 -4.74
CA GLU A 44 -3.21 7.58 -4.95
C GLU A 44 -1.92 8.18 -5.51
N HIS A 45 -0.78 7.67 -5.04
CA HIS A 45 0.53 7.97 -5.60
C HIS A 45 1.35 6.70 -5.80
N LEU A 46 2.06 6.62 -6.93
CA LEU A 46 2.91 5.50 -7.28
C LEU A 46 4.39 5.89 -7.17
N TYR A 47 5.19 5.01 -6.57
CA TYR A 47 6.61 5.24 -6.38
C TYR A 47 7.44 4.00 -6.67
N LEU A 48 8.69 4.20 -7.11
CA LEU A 48 9.73 3.18 -7.12
C LEU A 48 10.34 3.05 -5.74
N LEU A 49 10.52 1.81 -5.31
CA LEU A 49 11.35 1.46 -4.17
C LEU A 49 12.76 1.15 -4.66
N PRO A 50 13.82 1.64 -3.99
CA PRO A 50 15.20 1.33 -4.36
C PRO A 50 15.60 -0.06 -3.82
N VAL A 51 14.74 -1.06 -4.04
CA VAL A 51 14.85 -2.43 -3.52
C VAL A 51 14.63 -3.40 -4.67
N ARG A 52 15.53 -4.38 -4.80
CA ARG A 52 15.40 -5.46 -5.79
C ARG A 52 14.58 -6.63 -5.26
N LEU A 53 14.14 -7.50 -6.16
CA LEU A 53 13.32 -8.69 -5.86
C LEU A 53 13.79 -9.51 -4.65
N SER A 54 15.09 -9.71 -4.47
CA SER A 54 15.64 -10.54 -3.38
C SER A 54 16.01 -9.78 -2.11
N GLU A 55 15.73 -8.47 -2.07
CA GLU A 55 16.14 -7.58 -0.98
C GLU A 55 14.95 -7.25 -0.08
N THR A 56 15.22 -7.10 1.21
CA THR A 56 14.26 -6.61 2.19
C THR A 56 14.58 -5.17 2.55
N HIS A 57 13.58 -4.44 3.03
CA HIS A 57 13.76 -3.10 3.57
C HIS A 57 12.97 -2.95 4.87
N GLU A 58 13.17 -1.81 5.53
CA GLU A 58 12.41 -1.45 6.71
C GLU A 58 10.99 -1.02 6.30
N GLU A 59 9.97 -1.60 6.93
CA GLU A 59 8.56 -1.23 6.72
C GLU A 59 8.16 -0.05 7.62
N SER A 60 8.80 1.11 7.42
CA SER A 60 8.50 2.34 8.17
C SER A 60 8.17 3.51 7.25
N ALA A 61 7.31 4.41 7.74
CA ALA A 61 6.97 5.63 7.01
C ALA A 61 8.23 6.46 6.69
N GLU A 62 9.15 6.54 7.63
CA GLU A 62 10.43 7.24 7.52
C GLU A 62 11.30 6.66 6.40
N TYR A 63 11.31 5.33 6.24
CA TYR A 63 12.00 4.67 5.12
C TYR A 63 11.36 5.10 3.79
N TYR A 64 10.05 4.97 3.65
CA TYR A 64 9.37 5.31 2.39
C TYR A 64 9.62 6.76 1.99
N ILE A 65 9.39 7.72 2.90
CA ILE A 65 9.54 9.16 2.63
C ILE A 65 10.94 9.51 2.11
N ARG A 66 11.99 8.84 2.60
CA ARG A 66 13.38 9.15 2.24
C ARG A 66 13.87 8.47 0.98
N ASN A 67 13.35 7.29 0.67
CA ASN A 67 13.98 6.38 -0.28
C ASN A 67 13.22 6.23 -1.60
N VAL A 68 11.92 6.51 -1.62
CA VAL A 68 11.10 6.24 -2.81
C VAL A 68 11.17 7.38 -3.82
N ARG A 69 10.96 7.06 -5.10
CA ARG A 69 10.92 8.03 -6.20
C ARG A 69 9.57 7.98 -6.91
N LYS A 70 8.86 9.11 -7.01
CA LYS A 70 7.55 9.18 -7.66
C LYS A 70 7.65 8.80 -9.15
N ILE A 71 6.68 8.02 -9.62
CA ILE A 71 6.50 7.66 -11.03
C ILE A 71 5.03 7.82 -11.42
N GLN A 72 4.76 7.93 -12.72
CA GLN A 72 3.41 8.16 -13.25
C GLN A 72 2.72 6.86 -13.66
N SER A 73 3.49 5.87 -14.12
CA SER A 73 2.95 4.58 -14.57
C SER A 73 3.79 3.41 -14.06
N THR A 74 3.15 2.24 -13.93
CA THR A 74 3.83 0.96 -13.69
C THR A 74 4.76 0.57 -14.84
N ASP A 75 4.60 1.18 -16.01
CA ASP A 75 5.49 1.05 -17.17
C ASP A 75 6.90 1.59 -16.92
N GLU A 76 7.05 2.51 -15.96
CA GLU A 76 8.35 3.05 -15.57
C GLU A 76 9.12 2.14 -14.59
N ILE A 77 8.52 1.03 -14.14
CA ILE A 77 9.14 0.11 -13.19
C ILE A 77 10.17 -0.77 -13.92
N PRO A 78 11.47 -0.63 -13.61
CA PRO A 78 12.48 -1.51 -14.20
C PRO A 78 12.29 -2.95 -13.75
N SER A 79 12.67 -3.91 -14.60
CA SER A 79 12.56 -5.33 -14.27
C SER A 79 13.32 -5.68 -12.98
N GLY A 80 12.66 -6.39 -12.08
CA GLY A 80 13.24 -6.84 -10.81
C GLY A 80 13.39 -5.74 -9.75
N VAL A 81 12.80 -4.56 -9.96
CA VAL A 81 12.71 -3.47 -8.97
C VAL A 81 11.31 -3.43 -8.39
N ARG A 82 11.20 -3.21 -7.07
CA ARG A 82 9.93 -3.07 -6.36
C ARG A 82 9.34 -1.67 -6.54
N ALA A 83 8.04 -1.58 -6.37
CA ALA A 83 7.31 -0.32 -6.36
C ALA A 83 6.31 -0.32 -5.20
N CYS A 84 5.85 0.85 -4.81
CA CYS A 84 4.76 0.96 -3.87
C CYS A 84 3.69 1.95 -4.32
N ARG A 85 2.44 1.59 -4.03
CA ARG A 85 1.29 2.50 -4.09
C ARG A 85 1.03 3.05 -2.70
N MET A 86 0.80 4.34 -2.61
CA MET A 86 0.36 5.02 -1.39
C MET A 86 -1.05 5.55 -1.62
N PHE A 87 -2.03 4.94 -0.96
CA PHE A 87 -3.42 5.35 -1.01
C PHE A 87 -3.74 6.22 0.20
N ILE A 88 -4.30 7.39 -0.05
CA ILE A 88 -4.82 8.29 0.99
C ILE A 88 -6.29 7.94 1.19
N PHE A 89 -6.67 7.60 2.41
CA PHE A 89 -8.07 7.42 2.79
C PHE A 89 -8.51 8.52 3.75
N GLU A 90 -9.72 9.03 3.55
CA GLU A 90 -10.31 10.08 4.38
C GLU A 90 -11.69 9.65 4.91
N CYS A 91 -11.93 9.89 6.19
CA CYS A 91 -13.25 9.68 6.77
C CYS A 91 -14.21 10.79 6.34
N GLN A 92 -15.32 10.41 5.70
CA GLN A 92 -16.35 11.36 5.26
C GLN A 92 -17.15 12.00 6.42
N ASN A 93 -16.97 11.54 7.66
CA ASN A 93 -17.70 12.07 8.82
C ASN A 93 -16.84 13.00 9.69
N CYS A 94 -15.59 12.63 9.99
CA CYS A 94 -14.72 13.42 10.86
C CYS A 94 -13.46 13.97 10.18
N GLY A 95 -13.23 13.66 8.90
CA GLY A 95 -12.06 14.11 8.15
C GLY A 95 -10.74 13.42 8.54
N HIS A 96 -10.76 12.43 9.46
CA HIS A 96 -9.55 11.69 9.82
C HIS A 96 -8.95 10.97 8.61
N LYS A 97 -7.64 11.11 8.42
CA LYS A 97 -6.90 10.57 7.26
C LYS A 97 -5.89 9.52 7.66
N ILE A 98 -5.69 8.55 6.79
CA ILE A 98 -4.65 7.53 6.88
C ILE A 98 -4.01 7.32 5.52
N VAL A 99 -2.81 6.74 5.51
CA VAL A 99 -2.11 6.32 4.30
C VAL A 99 -1.94 4.81 4.35
N SER A 100 -2.42 4.09 3.33
CA SER A 100 -2.08 2.69 3.11
C SER A 100 -0.94 2.62 2.11
N VAL A 101 0.18 2.01 2.51
CA VAL A 101 1.31 1.75 1.63
C VAL A 101 1.24 0.28 1.21
N VAL A 102 1.28 0.04 -0.08
CA VAL A 102 1.19 -1.27 -0.71
C VAL A 102 2.45 -1.50 -1.52
N ASP A 103 3.27 -2.43 -1.09
CA ASP A 103 4.48 -2.83 -1.80
C ASP A 103 4.18 -3.98 -2.74
N PHE A 104 4.66 -3.86 -3.97
CA PHE A 104 4.50 -4.88 -4.98
C PHE A 104 5.69 -4.97 -5.92
N LEU A 105 5.83 -6.15 -6.50
CA LEU A 105 6.69 -6.42 -7.64
C LEU A 105 5.85 -6.50 -8.91
N ARG A 106 6.29 -5.82 -9.97
CA ARG A 106 5.69 -6.01 -11.30
C ARG A 106 6.23 -7.28 -11.94
N VAL A 107 5.36 -8.27 -12.13
CA VAL A 107 5.66 -9.51 -12.86
C VAL A 107 4.82 -9.55 -14.12
N ARG A 108 5.44 -9.19 -15.25
CA ARG A 108 4.75 -8.96 -16.53
C ARG A 108 3.69 -7.85 -16.38
N GLU A 109 2.43 -8.17 -16.58
CA GLU A 109 1.31 -7.24 -16.44
C GLU A 109 0.62 -7.32 -15.07
N ASN A 110 1.13 -8.17 -14.16
CA ASN A 110 0.54 -8.38 -12.84
C ASN A 110 1.36 -7.70 -11.74
N GLU A 111 0.65 -7.20 -10.74
CA GLU A 111 1.23 -6.74 -9.48
C GLU A 111 1.20 -7.89 -8.48
N VAL A 112 2.37 -8.30 -8.01
CA VAL A 112 2.52 -9.31 -6.96
C VAL A 112 2.82 -8.59 -5.67
N LEU A 113 1.91 -8.68 -4.70
CA LEU A 113 2.07 -8.01 -3.41
C LEU A 113 3.18 -8.64 -2.59
N GLU A 114 4.08 -7.80 -2.09
CA GLU A 114 5.20 -8.23 -1.23
C GLU A 114 4.99 -7.81 0.22
N GLY A 115 4.23 -6.75 0.47
CA GLY A 115 3.95 -6.24 1.81
C GLY A 115 3.05 -5.02 1.81
N GLY A 116 2.79 -4.48 2.99
CA GLY A 116 2.05 -3.24 3.14
C GLY A 116 1.60 -2.98 4.56
N ASP A 117 1.44 -1.70 4.89
CA ASP A 117 0.98 -1.26 6.20
C ASP A 117 0.18 0.04 6.10
N ILE A 118 -0.44 0.41 7.22
CA ILE A 118 -1.28 1.61 7.35
C ILE A 118 -0.64 2.55 8.36
N TYR A 119 -0.43 3.79 7.93
CA TYR A 119 0.17 4.84 8.73
C TYR A 119 -0.81 6.01 8.95
N PRO A 120 -0.66 6.77 10.05
CA PRO A 120 -1.31 8.07 10.19
C PRO A 120 -0.89 9.01 9.05
N TYR A 121 -1.84 9.76 8.49
CA TYR A 121 -1.57 10.68 7.38
C TYR A 121 -0.55 11.76 7.76
N GLU A 122 -0.50 12.15 9.03
CA GLU A 122 0.40 13.18 9.55
C GLU A 122 1.87 12.86 9.33
N LYS A 123 2.24 11.57 9.20
CA LYS A 123 3.61 11.18 8.85
C LYS A 123 4.01 11.56 7.43
N PHE A 124 3.05 11.64 6.50
CA PHE A 124 3.26 11.89 5.07
C PHE A 124 2.77 13.26 4.60
N LYS A 125 2.24 14.10 5.50
CA LYS A 125 1.57 15.37 5.14
C LYS A 125 2.42 16.32 4.28
N ASP A 126 3.74 16.32 4.47
CA ASP A 126 4.70 17.18 3.77
C ASP A 126 5.41 16.44 2.60
N PHE A 127 5.03 15.18 2.35
CA PHE A 127 5.67 14.31 1.35
C PHE A 127 4.90 14.24 0.02
N PHE A 128 3.59 14.42 0.04
CA PHE A 128 2.73 14.28 -1.14
C PHE A 128 2.75 15.49 -2.07
#